data_AF-A0A9D6CU98-F1
#
_entry.id   AF-A0A9D6CU98-F1
#
_cell.length_a   1.000
_cell.length_b   1.000
_cell.length_c   1.000
_cell.angle_alpha   90.00
_cell.angle_beta   90.00
_cell.angle_gamma   90.00
#
_symmetry.space_group_name_H-M   'P 1'
#
loop_
_entity.id
_entity.type
_entity.pdbx_description
1 polymer ?
#
loop_
_entity_poly.entity_id
_entity_poly.type
_entity_poly.pdbx_seq_one_letter_code
_entity_poly.pdbx_strand_id
1 'polypeptide(L)'
;MARRVGLGLLLLLVASAFWAVADPPFPIVGCPCDHAEPASLDTRVCSLCRTAEKESEPVYFLKDISPSKPNRYLALPKHHGSGLQAVGDLDADEREAVWTAAIRRAEELFGPRWGLAHNSYFFRTQCHAHIHMGPLSPEVEDVGGTLYASPRDFPVTEASQGIWIHPKDGRYCVHLDRDLAEVVLIR
;
A
#
# COMPACT_ATOMS: atom_id res chain seq x y z
N MET A 1 -7.04 20.47 64.52
CA MET A 1 -5.85 20.53 63.65
C MET A 1 -5.80 19.25 62.84
N ALA A 2 -6.36 19.27 61.63
CA ALA A 2 -6.59 18.06 60.86
C ALA A 2 -6.28 18.30 59.38
N ARG A 3 -5.71 17.26 58.77
CA ARG A 3 -5.62 16.97 57.33
C ARG A 3 -4.72 17.91 56.52
N ARG A 4 -3.63 17.37 55.98
CA ARG A 4 -3.09 17.63 54.62
C ARG A 4 -1.69 17.02 54.44
N VAL A 5 -1.55 15.70 54.51
CA VAL A 5 -0.41 15.00 53.90
C VAL A 5 -0.91 13.63 53.50
N GLY A 6 -1.10 13.37 52.20
CA GLY A 6 -1.55 12.04 51.78
C GLY A 6 -2.09 11.90 50.37
N LEU A 7 -2.15 12.96 49.57
CA LEU A 7 -2.77 12.89 48.23
C LEU A 7 -1.96 13.59 47.14
N GLY A 8 -0.63 13.63 47.28
CA GLY A 8 0.26 14.25 46.29
C GLY A 8 1.08 13.27 45.45
N LEU A 9 1.36 12.07 45.97
CA LEU A 9 2.40 11.21 45.39
C LEU A 9 1.88 9.93 44.70
N LEU A 10 0.57 9.67 44.71
CA LEU A 10 -0.02 8.50 44.06
C LEU A 10 -0.67 8.80 42.69
N LEU A 11 -0.77 10.07 42.31
CA LEU A 11 -1.37 10.51 41.04
C LEU A 11 -0.36 10.75 39.91
N LEU A 12 0.95 10.69 40.19
CA LEU A 12 2.01 10.93 39.21
C LEU A 12 2.58 9.65 38.58
N LEU A 13 2.17 8.46 39.02
CA LEU A 13 2.67 7.18 38.49
C LEU A 13 1.70 6.45 37.55
N VAL A 14 0.51 7.01 37.29
CA VAL A 14 -0.49 6.38 36.39
C VAL A 14 -0.61 7.10 35.05
N ALA A 15 -0.02 8.29 34.89
CA ALA A 15 -0.10 9.07 33.64
C ALA A 15 0.93 8.67 32.57
N SER A 16 1.90 7.81 32.89
CA SER A 16 2.99 7.43 31.99
C SER A 16 2.76 6.13 31.21
N ALA A 17 1.63 5.45 31.39
CA ALA A 17 1.35 4.16 30.75
C ALA A 17 0.54 4.25 29.43
N PHE A 18 0.18 5.45 28.96
CA PHE A 18 -0.66 5.64 27.77
C PHE A 18 0.09 6.14 26.52
N TRP A 19 1.41 6.02 26.50
CA TRP A 19 2.16 5.99 25.24
C TRP A 19 2.47 4.53 24.91
N ALA A 20 1.41 3.77 24.63
CA ALA A 20 1.57 2.57 23.83
C ALA A 20 2.11 3.04 22.48
N VAL A 21 3.43 2.88 22.34
CA VAL A 21 4.26 2.96 21.14
C VAL A 21 3.43 2.70 19.89
N ALA A 22 2.89 3.77 19.32
CA ALA A 22 2.65 3.79 17.89
C ALA A 22 4.06 3.91 17.31
N ASP A 23 4.72 2.77 17.09
CA ASP A 23 5.95 2.76 16.31
C ASP A 23 5.64 3.56 15.04
N PRO A 24 6.29 4.71 14.81
CA PRO A 24 6.08 5.46 13.59
C PRO A 24 6.39 4.47 12.47
N PRO A 25 5.54 4.38 11.43
CA PRO A 25 5.78 3.46 10.34
C PRO A 25 7.10 3.84 9.68
N PHE A 26 8.18 3.15 10.06
CA PHE A 26 9.46 3.35 9.42
C PHE A 26 9.34 2.80 7.99
N PRO A 27 9.87 3.53 6.99
CA PRO A 27 9.88 3.06 5.62
C PRO A 27 10.65 1.74 5.51
N ILE A 28 10.31 0.92 4.52
CA ILE A 28 11.00 -0.34 4.27
C ILE A 28 12.44 -0.06 3.84
N VAL A 29 13.40 -0.08 4.77
CA VAL A 29 14.83 -0.04 4.43
C VAL A 29 15.39 -1.41 4.00
N GLY A 30 14.52 -2.43 4.00
CA GLY A 30 14.77 -3.80 3.58
C GLY A 30 13.60 -4.69 4.06
N CYS A 31 13.26 -5.73 3.30
CA CYS A 31 12.22 -6.68 3.70
C CYS A 31 12.83 -7.80 4.55
N PRO A 32 12.42 -7.99 5.81
CA PRO A 32 12.99 -9.00 6.69
C PRO A 32 12.33 -10.38 6.51
N CYS A 33 11.44 -10.55 5.54
CA CYS A 33 10.74 -11.81 5.32
C CYS A 33 11.71 -12.84 4.72
N ASP A 34 11.92 -13.94 5.44
CA ASP A 34 12.55 -15.15 4.92
C ASP A 34 11.47 -16.21 4.69
N HIS A 35 11.22 -16.54 3.42
CA HIS A 35 10.12 -17.41 3.04
C HIS A 35 10.48 -18.89 3.28
N ALA A 36 11.75 -19.19 3.56
CA ALA A 36 12.17 -20.49 4.07
C ALA A 36 11.88 -20.64 5.58
N GLU A 37 11.64 -19.54 6.29
CA GLU A 37 11.38 -19.52 7.73
C GLU A 37 10.00 -18.88 8.02
N PRO A 38 8.91 -19.67 8.12
CA PRO A 38 7.56 -19.13 8.28
C PRO A 38 7.39 -18.16 9.46
N ALA A 39 8.16 -18.34 10.53
CA ALA A 39 8.15 -17.45 11.69
C ALA A 39 8.63 -16.02 11.37
N SER A 40 9.46 -15.82 10.34
CA SER A 40 9.89 -14.49 9.90
C SER A 40 8.72 -13.63 9.37
N LEU A 41 7.66 -14.28 8.88
CA LEU A 41 6.48 -13.63 8.33
C LEU A 41 5.56 -13.03 9.40
N ASP A 42 5.85 -13.25 10.67
CA ASP A 42 5.02 -12.76 11.78
C ASP A 42 5.20 -11.28 12.08
N THR A 43 6.28 -10.68 11.59
CA THR A 43 6.50 -9.25 11.70
C THR A 43 5.44 -8.45 10.91
N ARG A 44 5.03 -7.28 11.42
CA ARG A 44 3.99 -6.45 10.79
C ARG A 44 4.32 -6.10 9.34
N VAL A 45 5.59 -5.87 9.05
CA VAL A 45 6.09 -5.55 7.70
C VAL A 45 5.89 -6.68 6.69
N CYS A 46 5.88 -7.93 7.17
CA CYS A 46 5.67 -9.15 6.39
C CYS A 46 4.21 -9.62 6.36
N SER A 47 3.27 -8.87 6.95
CA SER A 47 1.90 -9.35 7.15
C SER A 47 1.20 -9.73 5.85
N LEU A 48 1.52 -9.03 4.75
CA LEU A 48 0.94 -9.30 3.43
C LEU A 48 1.55 -10.55 2.77
N CYS A 49 2.85 -10.82 2.97
CA CYS A 49 3.49 -12.07 2.55
C CYS A 49 2.83 -13.27 3.24
N ARG A 50 2.57 -13.17 4.55
CA ARG A 50 1.83 -14.22 5.28
C ARG A 50 0.40 -14.41 4.77
N THR A 51 -0.23 -13.37 4.26
CA THR A 51 -1.55 -13.49 3.62
C THR A 51 -1.42 -14.20 2.28
N ALA A 52 -0.41 -13.87 1.46
CA ALA A 52 -0.19 -14.48 0.15
C ALA A 52 -0.03 -16.01 0.20
N GLU A 53 0.60 -16.54 1.26
CA GLU A 53 0.72 -17.99 1.52
C GLU A 53 -0.63 -18.73 1.59
N LYS A 54 -1.72 -18.02 1.86
CA LYS A 54 -3.07 -18.60 1.99
C LYS A 54 -3.89 -18.51 0.71
N GLU A 55 -3.39 -17.81 -0.29
CA GLU A 55 -4.13 -17.50 -1.51
C GLU A 55 -3.85 -18.53 -2.60
N SER A 56 -4.88 -18.86 -3.38
CA SER A 56 -4.77 -19.76 -4.55
C SER A 56 -4.62 -19.01 -5.86
N GLU A 57 -5.22 -17.82 -5.96
CA GLU A 57 -5.26 -17.03 -7.18
C GLU A 57 -3.94 -16.31 -7.44
N PRO A 58 -3.50 -16.14 -8.71
CA PRO A 58 -2.29 -15.39 -9.03
C PRO A 58 -2.33 -13.92 -8.58
N VAL A 59 -3.52 -13.32 -8.55
CA VAL A 59 -3.77 -11.97 -8.03
C VAL A 59 -5.00 -12.02 -7.13
N TYR A 60 -4.89 -11.43 -5.95
CA TYR A 60 -5.97 -11.38 -4.96
C TYR A 60 -6.18 -9.96 -4.43
N PHE A 61 -7.31 -9.76 -3.77
CA PHE A 61 -7.75 -8.44 -3.34
C PHE A 61 -8.06 -8.40 -1.85
N LEU A 62 -7.58 -7.36 -1.17
CA LEU A 62 -7.89 -7.12 0.24
C LEU A 62 -8.54 -5.75 0.40
N LYS A 63 -9.44 -5.63 1.38
CA LYS A 63 -9.86 -4.32 1.86
C LYS A 63 -8.70 -3.69 2.64
N ASP A 64 -8.38 -2.42 2.40
CA ASP A 64 -7.45 -1.70 3.27
C ASP A 64 -8.13 -1.50 4.63
N ILE A 65 -7.53 -2.08 5.67
CA ILE A 65 -8.07 -2.07 7.04
C ILE A 65 -7.80 -0.74 7.77
N SER A 66 -7.03 0.18 7.17
CA SER A 66 -6.74 1.46 7.81
C SER A 66 -8.03 2.28 7.97
N PRO A 67 -8.39 2.71 9.20
CA PRO A 67 -9.58 3.52 9.42
C PRO A 67 -9.48 4.91 8.78
N SER A 68 -8.27 5.37 8.43
CA SER A 68 -8.05 6.63 7.71
C SER A 68 -8.16 6.50 6.19
N LYS A 69 -8.46 5.30 5.68
CA LYS A 69 -8.57 4.97 4.25
C LYS A 69 -9.81 4.10 3.97
N PRO A 70 -11.00 4.43 4.51
CA PRO A 70 -12.20 3.57 4.46
C PRO A 70 -12.62 3.15 3.05
N ASN A 71 -12.24 3.90 2.01
CA ASN A 71 -12.63 3.60 0.62
C ASN A 71 -11.55 2.84 -0.18
N ARG A 72 -10.47 2.38 0.47
CA ARG A 72 -9.36 1.74 -0.25
C ARG A 72 -9.40 0.22 -0.25
N TYR A 73 -8.86 -0.35 -1.32
CA TYR A 73 -8.59 -1.76 -1.50
C TYR A 73 -7.15 -1.92 -1.99
N LEU A 74 -6.63 -3.14 -1.88
CA LEU A 74 -5.30 -3.53 -2.34
C LEU A 74 -5.46 -4.64 -3.37
N ALA A 75 -4.74 -4.55 -4.48
CA ALA A 75 -4.50 -5.67 -5.38
C ALA A 75 -3.06 -6.16 -5.16
N LEU A 76 -2.90 -7.46 -4.99
CA LEU A 76 -1.63 -8.08 -4.65
C LEU A 76 -1.37 -9.28 -5.56
N PRO A 77 -0.14 -9.46 -6.07
CA PRO A 77 0.24 -10.73 -6.65
C PRO A 77 0.35 -11.77 -5.52
N LYS A 78 0.06 -13.02 -5.85
CA LYS A 78 0.42 -14.14 -4.98
C LYS A 78 1.92 -14.27 -4.85
N HIS A 79 2.68 -14.01 -5.92
CA HIS A 79 4.13 -14.05 -5.89
C HIS A 79 4.68 -13.15 -4.78
N HIS A 80 5.59 -13.70 -3.98
CA HIS A 80 6.38 -12.95 -3.00
C HIS A 80 7.75 -13.58 -2.82
N GLY A 81 8.76 -12.75 -2.60
CA GLY A 81 10.14 -13.19 -2.40
C GLY A 81 10.93 -12.28 -1.46
N SER A 82 12.26 -12.34 -1.53
CA SER A 82 13.14 -11.46 -0.78
C SER A 82 13.22 -10.05 -1.38
N GLY A 83 13.81 -9.10 -0.65
CA GLY A 83 14.10 -7.76 -1.15
C GLY A 83 12.91 -6.81 -1.05
N LEU A 84 12.95 -5.68 -1.75
CA LEU A 84 11.93 -4.64 -1.60
C LEU A 84 10.58 -5.01 -2.22
N GLN A 85 10.51 -6.06 -3.04
CA GLN A 85 9.30 -6.59 -3.67
C GLN A 85 8.44 -5.47 -4.28
N ALA A 86 9.02 -4.64 -5.14
CA ALA A 86 8.28 -3.65 -5.90
C ALA A 86 7.48 -4.30 -7.02
N VAL A 87 6.42 -3.66 -7.50
CA VAL A 87 5.64 -4.16 -8.66
C VAL A 87 6.53 -4.24 -9.93
N GLY A 88 7.55 -3.39 -10.03
CA GLY A 88 8.53 -3.43 -11.11
C GLY A 88 9.47 -4.65 -11.07
N ASP A 89 9.63 -5.30 -9.91
CA ASP A 89 10.48 -6.49 -9.74
C ASP A 89 9.80 -7.78 -10.25
N LEU A 90 8.48 -7.75 -10.48
CA LEU A 90 7.73 -8.86 -11.07
C LEU A 90 8.16 -9.11 -12.51
N ASP A 91 7.98 -10.34 -13.00
CA ASP A 91 8.15 -10.59 -14.42
C ASP A 91 7.09 -9.84 -15.25
N ALA A 92 7.28 -9.80 -16.57
CA ALA A 92 6.41 -9.02 -17.45
C ALA A 92 4.94 -9.48 -17.42
N ASP A 93 4.70 -10.79 -17.35
CA ASP A 93 3.35 -11.35 -17.40
C ASP A 93 2.65 -11.22 -16.05
N GLU A 94 3.36 -11.41 -14.94
CA GLU A 94 2.86 -11.16 -13.57
C GLU A 94 2.53 -9.68 -13.37
N ARG A 95 3.38 -8.77 -13.85
CA ARG A 95 3.15 -7.33 -13.77
C ARG A 95 1.94 -6.91 -14.60
N GLU A 96 1.81 -7.41 -15.83
CA GLU A 96 0.61 -7.18 -16.64
C GLU A 96 -0.65 -7.72 -15.96
N ALA A 97 -0.58 -8.93 -15.39
CA ALA A 97 -1.70 -9.57 -14.71
C ALA A 97 -2.17 -8.77 -13.49
N VAL A 98 -1.26 -8.31 -12.63
CA VAL A 98 -1.63 -7.55 -11.43
C VAL A 98 -2.24 -6.20 -11.77
N TRP A 99 -1.70 -5.47 -12.77
CA TRP A 99 -2.30 -4.21 -13.21
C TRP A 99 -3.66 -4.42 -13.86
N THR A 100 -3.79 -5.40 -14.74
CA THR A 100 -5.06 -5.72 -15.43
C THR A 100 -6.15 -6.10 -14.42
N ALA A 101 -5.82 -6.95 -13.45
CA ALA A 101 -6.73 -7.35 -12.40
C ALA A 101 -7.13 -6.18 -11.50
N ALA A 102 -6.18 -5.29 -11.16
CA ALA A 102 -6.44 -4.09 -10.37
C ALA A 102 -7.37 -3.10 -11.11
N ILE A 103 -7.13 -2.87 -12.40
CA ILE A 103 -7.99 -2.01 -13.25
C ILE A 103 -9.41 -2.52 -13.26
N ARG A 104 -9.61 -3.79 -13.64
CA ARG A 104 -10.94 -4.41 -13.71
C ARG A 104 -11.65 -4.31 -12.36
N ARG A 105 -10.94 -4.59 -11.27
CA ARG A 105 -11.53 -4.54 -9.93
C ARG A 105 -11.88 -3.12 -9.48
N ALA A 106 -11.06 -2.14 -9.86
CA ALA A 106 -11.32 -0.74 -9.55
C ALA A 106 -12.54 -0.19 -10.32
N GLU A 107 -12.69 -0.57 -11.60
CA GLU A 107 -13.88 -0.26 -12.41
C GLU A 107 -15.16 -0.83 -11.78
N GLU A 108 -15.13 -2.10 -11.36
CA GLU A 108 -16.25 -2.75 -10.67
C GLU A 108 -16.65 -2.05 -9.37
N LEU A 109 -15.66 -1.60 -8.58
CA LEU A 109 -15.89 -1.04 -7.24
C LEU A 109 -16.25 0.45 -7.26
N PHE A 110 -15.66 1.23 -8.17
CA PHE A 110 -15.68 2.69 -8.11
C PHE A 110 -16.28 3.35 -9.37
N GLY A 111 -16.71 2.56 -10.36
CA GLY A 111 -17.29 3.07 -11.60
C GLY A 111 -16.24 3.77 -12.46
N PRO A 112 -16.55 4.89 -13.12
CA PRO A 112 -15.64 5.50 -14.12
C PRO A 112 -14.50 6.33 -13.51
N ARG A 113 -14.56 6.70 -12.23
CA ARG A 113 -13.54 7.54 -11.58
C ARG A 113 -12.79 6.76 -10.51
N TRP A 114 -11.81 5.99 -10.95
CA TRP A 114 -10.90 5.25 -10.09
C TRP A 114 -9.44 5.69 -10.30
N GLY A 115 -8.62 5.43 -9.29
CA GLY A 115 -7.18 5.53 -9.37
C GLY A 115 -6.53 4.27 -8.82
N LEU A 116 -5.36 3.97 -9.37
CA LEU A 116 -4.44 2.95 -8.88
C LEU A 116 -3.12 3.60 -8.51
N ALA A 117 -2.46 3.13 -7.46
CA ALA A 117 -1.19 3.67 -7.04
C ALA A 117 -0.29 2.60 -6.43
N HIS A 118 0.99 2.59 -6.82
CA HIS A 118 2.05 1.86 -6.14
C HIS A 118 3.06 2.87 -5.60
N ASN A 119 3.30 2.84 -4.28
CA ASN A 119 4.26 3.71 -3.64
C ASN A 119 5.68 3.16 -3.80
N SER A 120 6.65 4.05 -3.91
CA SER A 120 8.06 3.70 -3.72
C SER A 120 8.31 3.07 -2.34
N TYR A 121 9.42 2.35 -2.18
CA TYR A 121 9.78 1.76 -0.89
C TYR A 121 9.94 2.78 0.25
N PHE A 122 10.27 4.05 -0.05
CA PHE A 122 10.38 5.13 0.93
C PHE A 122 9.06 5.45 1.66
N PHE A 123 7.92 5.00 1.12
CA PHE A 123 6.60 5.29 1.67
C PHE A 123 5.74 4.04 1.90
N ARG A 124 6.32 2.85 1.71
CA ARG A 124 5.67 1.58 2.07
C ARG A 124 5.98 1.22 3.52
N THR A 125 5.03 0.56 4.16
CA THR A 125 5.17 0.02 5.53
C THR A 125 5.07 -1.50 5.56
N GLN A 126 4.82 -2.11 4.40
CA GLN A 126 4.78 -3.54 4.16
C GLN A 126 5.62 -3.82 2.92
N CYS A 127 6.44 -4.86 2.92
CA CYS A 127 7.33 -5.11 1.78
C CYS A 127 6.64 -5.76 0.59
N HIS A 128 5.69 -6.67 0.80
CA HIS A 128 4.94 -7.34 -0.28
C HIS A 128 4.42 -6.36 -1.32
N ALA A 129 4.59 -6.67 -2.62
CA ALA A 129 4.12 -5.82 -3.71
C ALA A 129 2.60 -5.60 -3.64
N HIS A 130 2.13 -4.36 -3.62
CA HIS A 130 0.68 -4.08 -3.64
C HIS A 130 0.36 -2.79 -4.38
N ILE A 131 -0.78 -2.80 -5.06
CA ILE A 131 -1.38 -1.64 -5.71
C ILE A 131 -2.54 -1.18 -4.85
N HIS A 132 -2.48 0.07 -4.39
CA HIS A 132 -3.61 0.74 -3.77
C HIS A 132 -4.65 1.08 -4.83
N MET A 133 -5.91 0.80 -4.54
CA MET A 133 -7.06 1.10 -5.39
C MET A 133 -8.07 1.94 -4.61
N GLY A 134 -8.63 2.97 -5.25
CA GLY A 134 -9.66 3.79 -4.64
C GLY A 134 -10.29 4.77 -5.62
N PRO A 135 -11.32 5.53 -5.17
CA PRO A 135 -11.84 6.65 -5.94
C PRO A 135 -10.73 7.69 -6.18
N LEU A 136 -10.60 8.17 -7.42
CA LEU A 136 -9.62 9.20 -7.76
C LEU A 136 -10.04 10.56 -7.19
N SER A 137 -9.10 11.31 -6.62
CA SER A 137 -9.35 12.69 -6.23
C SER A 137 -9.63 13.56 -7.46
N PRO A 138 -10.67 14.40 -7.46
CA PRO A 138 -10.94 15.31 -8.57
C PRO A 138 -9.84 16.37 -8.75
N GLU A 139 -9.00 16.60 -7.73
CA GLU A 139 -7.92 17.60 -7.77
C GLU A 139 -6.73 17.19 -8.65
N VAL A 140 -6.66 15.92 -9.07
CA VAL A 140 -5.50 15.38 -9.79
C VAL A 140 -5.84 14.80 -11.17
N GLU A 141 -7.07 14.89 -11.65
CA GLU A 141 -7.44 14.31 -12.95
C GLU A 141 -6.80 15.05 -14.15
N ASP A 142 -6.49 16.33 -13.96
CA ASP A 142 -5.96 17.24 -14.99
C ASP A 142 -4.46 17.52 -14.88
N VAL A 143 -3.74 16.86 -13.96
CA VAL A 143 -2.26 16.86 -14.02
C VAL A 143 -1.79 16.00 -15.20
N GLY A 144 -0.55 16.21 -15.65
CA GLY A 144 0.03 15.67 -16.89
C GLY A 144 -0.03 14.14 -17.09
N GLY A 145 1.09 13.47 -17.27
CA GLY A 145 1.13 12.01 -17.47
C GLY A 145 1.12 11.57 -18.94
N THR A 146 1.40 10.28 -19.14
CA THR A 146 1.53 9.65 -20.46
C THR A 146 0.38 8.68 -20.67
N LEU A 147 -0.25 8.71 -21.85
CA LEU A 147 -1.39 7.86 -22.18
C LEU A 147 -0.93 6.53 -22.79
N TYR A 148 -1.36 5.44 -22.20
CA TYR A 148 -1.08 4.07 -22.64
C TYR A 148 -2.38 3.36 -23.03
N ALA A 149 -2.30 2.50 -24.05
CA ALA A 149 -3.45 1.71 -24.51
C ALA A 149 -3.62 0.40 -23.72
N SER A 150 -2.54 -0.13 -23.15
CA SER A 150 -2.53 -1.43 -22.48
C SER A 150 -1.71 -1.38 -21.18
N PRO A 151 -2.11 -2.14 -20.14
CA PRO A 151 -1.27 -2.32 -18.94
C PRO A 151 0.10 -2.93 -19.23
N ARG A 152 0.22 -3.71 -20.31
CA ARG A 152 1.50 -4.29 -20.75
C ARG A 152 2.55 -3.23 -21.10
N ASP A 153 2.10 -2.06 -21.56
CA ASP A 153 2.96 -0.97 -22.02
C ASP A 153 3.34 -0.01 -20.89
N PHE A 154 2.81 -0.20 -19.68
CA PHE A 154 3.15 0.65 -18.54
C PHE A 154 4.66 0.62 -18.26
N PRO A 155 5.26 1.76 -17.89
CA PRO A 155 6.67 1.82 -17.56
C PRO A 155 6.99 0.88 -16.38
N VAL A 156 8.09 0.14 -16.50
CA VAL A 156 8.65 -0.62 -15.38
C VAL A 156 9.30 0.39 -14.43
N THR A 157 8.91 0.35 -13.16
CA THR A 157 9.42 1.27 -12.13
C THR A 157 10.48 0.59 -11.28
N GLU A 158 11.54 1.32 -10.97
CA GLU A 158 12.47 0.92 -9.92
C GLU A 158 11.77 0.92 -8.56
N ALA A 159 12.26 0.16 -7.58
CA ALA A 159 11.66 0.10 -6.25
C ALA A 159 11.58 1.47 -5.54
N SER A 160 12.46 2.41 -5.91
CA SER A 160 12.52 3.78 -5.38
C SER A 160 11.52 4.74 -6.04
N GLN A 161 10.75 4.30 -7.03
CA GLN A 161 9.85 5.15 -7.81
C GLN A 161 8.38 4.77 -7.56
N GLY A 162 7.54 5.77 -7.34
CA GLY A 162 6.09 5.57 -7.31
C GLY A 162 5.47 5.68 -8.70
N ILE A 163 4.30 5.06 -8.86
CA ILE A 163 3.49 5.11 -10.09
C ILE A 163 2.02 5.22 -9.72
N TRP A 164 1.28 6.05 -10.42
CA TRP A 164 -0.18 6.07 -10.34
C TRP A 164 -0.86 6.19 -11.69
N ILE A 165 -2.07 5.65 -11.76
CA ILE A 165 -2.78 5.36 -13.01
C ILE A 165 -4.25 5.68 -12.83
N HIS A 166 -4.87 6.26 -13.85
CA HIS A 166 -6.32 6.49 -13.91
C HIS A 166 -6.83 6.44 -15.36
N PRO A 167 -8.14 6.23 -15.58
CA PRO A 167 -8.70 6.28 -16.92
C PRO A 167 -8.72 7.72 -17.44
N LYS A 168 -8.40 7.90 -18.72
CA LYS A 168 -8.46 9.18 -19.44
C LYS A 168 -8.61 8.94 -20.95
N ASP A 169 -9.64 9.53 -21.56
CA ASP A 169 -9.90 9.45 -23.01
C ASP A 169 -9.87 8.02 -23.59
N GLY A 170 -10.47 7.06 -22.87
CA GLY A 170 -10.51 5.65 -23.27
C GLY A 170 -9.15 4.92 -23.18
N ARG A 171 -8.16 5.54 -22.53
CA ARG A 171 -6.81 5.04 -22.29
C ARG A 171 -6.47 5.12 -20.80
N TYR A 172 -5.26 4.72 -20.44
CA TYR A 172 -4.73 4.83 -19.09
C TYR A 172 -3.71 5.97 -19.02
N CYS A 173 -3.98 6.98 -18.20
CA CYS A 173 -3.02 8.04 -17.91
C CYS A 173 -2.11 7.59 -16.77
N VAL A 174 -0.83 7.44 -17.06
CA VAL A 174 0.18 6.95 -16.13
C VAL A 174 1.14 8.07 -15.76
N HIS A 175 1.46 8.15 -14.48
CA HIS A 175 2.27 9.20 -13.88
C HIS A 175 3.36 8.60 -13.00
N LEU A 176 4.55 9.22 -13.06
CA LEU A 176 5.75 8.84 -12.30
C LEU A 176 6.28 10.03 -11.48
N ASP A 177 5.43 10.99 -11.19
CA ASP A 177 5.78 12.30 -10.61
C ASP A 177 5.84 12.29 -9.07
N ARG A 178 5.52 11.16 -8.42
CA ARG A 178 5.36 11.06 -6.96
C ARG A 178 5.80 9.71 -6.42
N ASP A 179 6.63 9.76 -5.38
CA ASP A 179 7.09 8.57 -4.65
C ASP A 179 6.05 8.02 -3.66
N LEU A 180 5.25 8.90 -3.08
CA LEU A 180 4.02 8.57 -2.34
C LEU A 180 2.83 8.73 -3.29
N ALA A 181 2.62 7.74 -4.14
CA ALA A 181 1.63 7.77 -5.21
C ALA A 181 0.18 7.74 -4.68
N GLU A 182 -0.10 7.03 -3.58
CA GLU A 182 -1.47 6.80 -3.07
C GLU A 182 -2.21 8.06 -2.53
N VAL A 183 -1.55 9.22 -2.51
CA VAL A 183 -2.18 10.50 -2.14
C VAL A 183 -3.19 10.99 -3.17
N VAL A 184 -3.14 10.45 -4.38
CA VAL A 184 -4.12 10.74 -5.46
C VAL A 184 -5.48 10.10 -5.20
N LEU A 185 -5.58 9.17 -4.25
CA LEU A 185 -6.79 8.45 -3.92
C LEU A 185 -7.51 9.11 -2.74
N ILE A 186 -8.84 9.22 -2.84
CA ILE A 186 -9.69 9.73 -1.76
C ILE A 186 -9.49 8.87 -0.50
N ARG A 187 -9.44 9.53 0.66
CA ARG A 187 -9.34 8.87 1.97
C ARG A 187 -10.72 8.40 2.41
#